data_AF-A0A7Y5N591-F1
#
_entry.id   AF-A0A7Y5N591-F1
#
_cell.length_a   1.000
_cell.length_b   1.000
_cell.length_c   1.000
_cell.angle_alpha   90.00
_cell.angle_beta   90.00
_cell.angle_gamma   90.00
#
_symmetry.space_group_name_H-M   'P 1'
#
loop_
_entity.id
_entity.type
_entity.pdbx_description
1 polymer ?
#
loop_
_entity_poly.entity_id
_entity_poly.type
_entity_poly.pdbx_seq_one_letter_code
_entity_poly.pdbx_strand_id
1 'polypeptide(L)'
;MRIVLFFIATLLFSCGQSLPDDPNTPVIVLSRHGCYGRCAVYTVNIFSDGRVVYNLNDRFMGVSRRWENKVTGDEVNNLIDTIVDSGFRDMDESRNRGPIDAAESTIAFNWGDKHKSIRYWHGIKKLESIAKQIDEVAGTKRAHEFLAAEVDKVKQSRMDRKVDPHAEYSNGAIFLDRLECGAGCPSYTISVQTNGMVVFEGKMNVASTGRRIGWISMESAKSLIDVTVASGFMSTEDTLQIADSDSASTSKTRITLVLDQEVLSSYIKPNSPHVIATLDSSIDIIVRTAKWINGD
;
A
#
# COMPACT_ATOMS: atom_id res chain seq x y z
N MET A 1 46.54 -46.91 -48.64
CA MET A 1 45.77 -47.26 -47.43
C MET A 1 46.19 -46.34 -46.30
N ARG A 2 45.34 -45.37 -45.92
CA ARG A 2 45.29 -44.66 -44.63
C ARG A 2 44.21 -43.58 -44.74
N ILE A 3 42.99 -43.95 -44.33
CA ILE A 3 41.88 -43.01 -44.10
C ILE A 3 42.03 -42.56 -42.65
N VAL A 4 42.31 -41.28 -42.45
CA VAL A 4 42.36 -40.66 -41.11
C VAL A 4 40.96 -40.14 -40.81
N LEU A 5 40.22 -40.88 -39.98
CA LEU A 5 38.94 -40.42 -39.42
C LEU A 5 39.22 -39.44 -38.27
N PHE A 6 38.87 -38.17 -38.48
CA PHE A 6 38.85 -37.14 -37.43
C PHE A 6 37.47 -37.17 -36.74
N PHE A 7 37.38 -37.80 -35.57
CA PHE A 7 36.19 -37.73 -34.71
C PHE A 7 36.24 -36.41 -33.93
N ILE A 8 35.53 -35.39 -34.42
CA ILE A 8 35.29 -34.14 -33.67
C ILE A 8 34.15 -34.43 -32.69
N ALA A 9 34.50 -34.71 -31.44
CA ALA A 9 33.55 -34.82 -30.34
C ALA A 9 33.07 -33.41 -29.96
N THR A 10 31.98 -32.96 -30.57
CA THR A 10 31.22 -31.79 -30.13
C THR A 10 30.59 -32.09 -28.77
N LEU A 11 31.26 -31.68 -27.69
CA LEU A 11 30.70 -31.58 -26.35
C LEU A 11 29.58 -30.51 -26.39
N LEU A 12 28.34 -30.97 -26.51
CA LEU A 12 27.16 -30.17 -26.23
C LEU A 12 27.15 -29.89 -24.72
N PHE A 13 27.81 -28.81 -24.30
CA PHE A 13 27.57 -28.18 -23.01
C PHE A 13 26.17 -27.57 -23.07
N SER A 14 25.15 -28.42 -22.83
CA SER A 14 23.83 -27.95 -22.46
C SER A 14 23.98 -27.30 -21.09
N CYS A 15 24.13 -25.98 -21.07
CA CYS A 15 23.95 -25.18 -19.87
C CYS A 15 22.47 -25.26 -19.48
N GLY A 16 22.08 -26.37 -18.86
CA GLY A 16 20.75 -26.52 -18.27
C GLY A 16 20.59 -25.46 -17.19
N GLN A 17 19.72 -24.49 -17.42
CA GLN A 17 19.38 -23.48 -16.42
C GLN A 17 18.52 -24.18 -15.36
N SER A 18 19.09 -24.49 -14.19
CA SER A 18 18.36 -25.12 -13.08
C SER A 18 17.54 -24.09 -12.30
N LEU A 19 16.45 -24.53 -11.68
CA LEU A 19 15.71 -23.73 -10.69
C LEU A 19 16.57 -23.47 -9.45
N PRO A 20 16.22 -22.53 -8.57
CA PRO A 20 16.92 -22.33 -7.31
C PRO A 20 17.05 -23.64 -6.53
N ASP A 21 18.24 -23.92 -6.02
CA ASP A 21 18.54 -25.15 -5.28
C ASP A 21 17.85 -25.20 -3.91
N ASP A 22 17.56 -24.03 -3.32
CA ASP A 22 16.83 -23.92 -2.06
C ASP A 22 15.31 -23.93 -2.30
N PRO A 23 14.57 -24.97 -1.86
CA PRO A 23 13.11 -25.05 -2.00
C PRO A 23 12.35 -24.00 -1.19
N ASN A 24 13.02 -23.25 -0.30
CA ASN A 24 12.46 -22.13 0.43
C ASN A 24 12.75 -20.76 -0.20
N THR A 25 13.41 -20.74 -1.35
CA THR A 25 13.58 -19.54 -2.15
C THR A 25 12.49 -19.50 -3.23
N PRO A 26 11.64 -18.45 -3.28
CA PRO A 26 10.61 -18.36 -4.30
C PRO A 26 11.24 -18.11 -5.67
N VAL A 27 10.72 -18.79 -6.70
CA VAL A 27 11.13 -18.59 -8.10
C VAL A 27 10.55 -17.31 -8.67
N ILE A 28 9.33 -16.96 -8.27
CA ILE A 28 8.60 -15.78 -8.76
C ILE A 28 8.01 -15.05 -7.57
N VAL A 29 8.22 -13.73 -7.53
CA VAL A 29 7.61 -12.85 -6.53
C VAL A 29 6.89 -11.72 -7.24
N LEU A 30 5.62 -11.50 -6.89
CA LEU A 30 4.87 -10.31 -7.28
C LEU A 30 4.52 -9.53 -6.03
N SER A 31 4.91 -8.26 -5.97
CA SER A 31 4.50 -7.32 -4.93
C SER A 31 3.67 -6.19 -5.53
N ARG A 32 2.49 -5.96 -4.98
CA ARG A 32 1.64 -4.79 -5.26
C ARG A 32 1.83 -3.78 -4.13
N HIS A 33 2.17 -2.55 -4.48
CA HIS A 33 2.35 -1.46 -3.52
C HIS A 33 1.10 -0.59 -3.42
N GLY A 34 1.05 0.24 -2.38
CA GLY A 34 -0.07 1.16 -2.18
C GLY A 34 -0.12 2.23 -3.28
N CYS A 35 -1.33 2.71 -3.56
CA CYS A 35 -1.59 3.88 -4.40
C CYS A 35 -2.38 4.92 -3.60
N TYR A 36 -2.68 6.08 -4.19
CA TYR A 36 -3.63 7.04 -3.62
C TYR A 36 -5.07 6.54 -3.77
N GLY A 37 -5.44 5.50 -3.01
CA GLY A 37 -6.75 4.87 -3.08
C GLY A 37 -6.80 3.48 -2.44
N ARG A 38 -7.79 2.67 -2.82
CA ARG A 38 -7.95 1.27 -2.36
C ARG A 38 -7.19 0.28 -3.24
N CYS A 39 -5.90 0.49 -3.44
CA CYS A 39 -5.08 -0.55 -4.07
C CYS A 39 -4.76 -1.62 -3.04
N ALA A 40 -5.05 -2.88 -3.39
CA ALA A 40 -4.65 -4.01 -2.56
C ALA A 40 -3.12 -4.06 -2.47
N VAL A 41 -2.62 -4.09 -1.23
CA VAL A 41 -1.18 -4.19 -0.95
C VAL A 41 -0.88 -5.61 -0.51
N TYR A 42 -0.16 -6.35 -1.35
CA TYR A 42 0.15 -7.75 -1.09
C TYR A 42 1.44 -8.18 -1.77
N THR A 43 1.94 -9.33 -1.31
CA THR A 43 3.03 -10.05 -1.95
C THR A 43 2.62 -11.50 -2.18
N VAL A 44 2.82 -11.98 -3.41
CA VAL A 44 2.71 -13.39 -3.78
C VAL A 44 4.11 -13.94 -4.00
N ASN A 45 4.38 -15.10 -3.39
CA ASN A 45 5.59 -15.88 -3.60
C ASN A 45 5.20 -17.22 -4.20
N ILE A 46 5.75 -17.58 -5.35
CA ILE A 46 5.57 -18.89 -5.99
C ILE A 46 6.91 -19.62 -5.93
N PHE A 47 6.89 -20.86 -5.45
CA PHE A 47 8.05 -21.73 -5.29
C PHE A 47 8.13 -22.76 -6.42
N SER A 48 9.31 -23.34 -6.63
CA SER A 48 9.56 -24.32 -7.69
C SER A 48 8.73 -25.61 -7.55
N ASP A 49 8.30 -25.93 -6.32
CA ASP A 49 7.45 -27.10 -6.01
C ASP A 49 5.94 -26.82 -6.17
N GLY A 50 5.57 -25.64 -6.68
CA GLY A 50 4.18 -25.22 -6.85
C GLY A 50 3.54 -24.67 -5.58
N ARG A 51 4.24 -24.57 -4.45
CA ARG A 51 3.73 -23.84 -3.29
C ARG A 51 3.54 -22.36 -3.64
N VAL A 52 2.46 -21.77 -3.18
CA VAL A 52 2.15 -20.34 -3.33
C VAL A 52 1.87 -19.77 -1.95
N VAL A 53 2.57 -18.70 -1.58
CA VAL A 53 2.35 -17.96 -0.33
C VAL A 53 1.91 -16.54 -0.66
N TYR A 54 0.66 -16.22 -0.37
CA TYR A 54 0.09 -14.89 -0.47
C TYR A 54 0.15 -14.21 0.90
N ASN A 55 0.71 -13.01 0.97
CA ASN A 55 0.70 -12.16 2.15
C ASN A 55 -0.03 -10.87 1.82
N LEU A 56 -1.22 -10.68 2.38
CA LEU A 56 -1.90 -9.41 2.38
C LEU A 56 -1.32 -8.53 3.49
N ASN A 57 -0.97 -7.30 3.13
CA ASN A 57 -0.62 -6.28 4.09
C ASN A 57 -1.42 -5.01 3.79
N ASP A 58 -2.74 -5.09 4.00
CA ASP A 58 -3.60 -3.94 3.81
C ASP A 58 -3.60 -3.06 5.06
N ARG A 59 -2.69 -2.09 5.02
CA ARG A 59 -2.54 -1.07 6.06
C ARG A 59 -3.77 -0.15 6.16
N PHE A 60 -4.57 -0.03 5.11
CA PHE A 60 -5.75 0.82 5.07
C PHE A 60 -6.98 0.14 5.69
N MET A 61 -7.05 -1.19 5.62
CA MET A 61 -8.14 -1.98 6.20
C MET A 61 -7.79 -2.58 7.57
N GLY A 62 -6.54 -2.48 8.02
CA GLY A 62 -6.08 -3.12 9.25
C GLY A 62 -6.06 -4.65 9.16
N VAL A 63 -6.05 -5.20 7.95
CA VAL A 63 -6.11 -6.64 7.70
C VAL A 63 -4.75 -7.12 7.21
N SER A 64 -4.06 -7.88 8.06
CA SER A 64 -2.89 -8.68 7.68
C SER A 64 -3.29 -10.15 7.68
N ARG A 65 -3.09 -10.82 6.54
CA ARG A 65 -3.42 -12.24 6.37
C ARG A 65 -2.39 -12.93 5.49
N ARG A 66 -2.14 -14.19 5.80
CA ARG A 66 -1.32 -15.09 5.00
C ARG A 66 -2.18 -16.26 4.54
N TRP A 67 -2.11 -16.57 3.25
CA TRP A 67 -2.71 -17.75 2.68
C TRP A 67 -1.66 -18.57 1.95
N GLU A 68 -1.84 -19.88 2.00
CA GLU A 68 -1.03 -20.80 1.24
C GLU A 68 -1.94 -21.57 0.27
N ASN A 69 -1.46 -21.74 -0.95
CA ASN A 69 -2.11 -22.54 -1.96
C ASN A 69 -1.06 -23.41 -2.68
N LYS A 70 -1.51 -24.33 -3.51
CA LYS A 70 -0.64 -25.15 -4.34
C LYS A 70 -1.11 -25.12 -5.79
N VAL A 71 -0.18 -24.87 -6.69
CA VAL A 71 -0.36 -24.98 -8.14
C VAL A 71 0.43 -26.18 -8.65
N THR A 72 0.12 -26.62 -9.86
CA THR A 72 0.82 -27.71 -10.53
C THR A 72 2.21 -27.27 -10.98
N GLY A 73 3.13 -28.23 -11.13
CA GLY A 73 4.46 -27.95 -11.69
C GLY A 73 4.37 -27.39 -13.11
N ASP A 74 3.40 -27.85 -13.91
CA ASP A 74 3.16 -27.36 -15.27
C ASP A 74 2.75 -25.88 -15.27
N GLU A 75 1.88 -25.45 -14.33
CA GLU A 75 1.52 -24.03 -14.18
C GLU A 75 2.73 -23.16 -13.82
N VAL A 76 3.60 -23.65 -12.93
CA VAL A 76 4.84 -22.93 -12.58
C VAL A 76 5.77 -22.84 -13.79
N ASN A 77 6.00 -23.94 -14.49
CA ASN A 77 6.89 -23.99 -15.64
C ASN A 77 6.38 -23.09 -16.78
N ASN A 78 5.08 -23.12 -17.08
CA ASN A 78 4.48 -22.23 -18.10
C ASN A 78 4.65 -20.75 -17.75
N LEU A 79 4.59 -20.40 -16.45
CA LEU A 79 4.79 -19.03 -15.98
C LEU A 79 6.27 -18.61 -16.08
N ILE A 80 7.19 -19.54 -15.76
CA ILE A 80 8.63 -19.37 -15.93
C ILE A 80 8.98 -19.11 -17.41
N ASP A 81 8.47 -19.96 -18.31
CA ASP A 81 8.64 -19.84 -19.75
C ASP A 81 8.10 -18.50 -20.25
N THR A 82 6.89 -18.11 -19.82
CA THR A 82 6.31 -16.80 -20.13
C THR A 82 7.23 -15.64 -19.73
N ILE A 83 7.82 -15.69 -18.52
CA ILE A 83 8.72 -14.63 -18.04
C ILE A 83 9.99 -14.59 -18.89
N VAL A 84 10.58 -15.74 -19.24
CA VAL A 84 11.78 -15.77 -20.08
C VAL A 84 11.53 -15.38 -21.53
N ASP A 85 10.46 -15.87 -22.14
CA ASP A 85 10.09 -15.54 -23.52
C ASP A 85 9.72 -14.06 -23.66
N SER A 86 9.28 -13.43 -22.58
CA SER A 86 9.09 -11.98 -22.53
C SER A 86 10.42 -11.21 -22.57
N GLY A 87 11.58 -11.84 -22.43
CA GLY A 87 12.86 -11.16 -22.30
C GLY A 87 12.95 -10.31 -21.03
N PHE A 88 12.21 -10.66 -19.97
CA PHE A 88 12.17 -9.95 -18.68
C PHE A 88 13.57 -9.66 -18.13
N ARG A 89 14.50 -10.58 -18.36
CA ARG A 89 15.88 -10.49 -17.89
C ARG A 89 16.64 -9.31 -18.48
N ASP A 90 16.38 -8.99 -19.73
CA ASP A 90 17.07 -7.95 -20.50
C ASP A 90 16.35 -6.61 -20.44
N MET A 91 15.21 -6.54 -19.75
CA MET A 91 14.46 -5.29 -19.59
C MET A 91 15.22 -4.31 -18.69
N ASP A 92 15.31 -3.08 -19.18
CA ASP A 92 15.90 -1.94 -18.49
C ASP A 92 14.96 -1.46 -17.37
N GLU A 93 15.49 -1.30 -16.16
CA GLU A 93 14.74 -0.82 -15.00
C GLU A 93 14.46 0.69 -15.07
N SER A 94 15.31 1.46 -15.75
CA SER A 94 15.29 2.92 -15.74
C SER A 94 14.09 3.53 -16.47
N ARG A 95 13.51 2.78 -17.43
CA ARG A 95 12.38 3.23 -18.26
C ARG A 95 11.01 3.02 -17.64
N ASN A 96 10.95 2.49 -16.42
CA ASN A 96 9.69 2.05 -15.85
C ASN A 96 8.98 3.07 -14.97
N ARG A 97 9.44 4.33 -14.91
CA ARG A 97 8.83 5.37 -14.08
C ARG A 97 7.49 5.82 -14.65
N GLY A 98 6.43 5.70 -13.86
CA GLY A 98 5.12 6.27 -14.16
C GLY A 98 4.89 7.60 -13.42
N PRO A 99 3.70 8.19 -13.61
CA PRO A 99 3.20 9.27 -12.76
C PRO A 99 3.30 8.93 -11.27
N ILE A 100 3.51 9.93 -10.42
CA ILE A 100 3.71 9.77 -8.95
C ILE A 100 2.51 9.08 -8.28
N ASP A 101 1.32 9.18 -8.88
CA ASP A 101 0.05 8.66 -8.37
C ASP A 101 -0.33 7.28 -8.92
N ALA A 102 0.37 6.76 -9.92
CA ALA A 102 0.06 5.46 -10.50
C ALA A 102 0.44 4.32 -9.54
N ALA A 103 -0.37 3.25 -9.53
CA ALA A 103 -0.10 2.08 -8.72
C ALA A 103 1.23 1.44 -9.12
N GLU A 104 2.09 1.18 -8.13
CA GLU A 104 3.40 0.59 -8.31
C GLU A 104 3.35 -0.92 -8.06
N SER A 105 4.13 -1.68 -8.81
CA SER A 105 4.30 -3.12 -8.64
C SER A 105 5.76 -3.51 -8.81
N THR A 106 6.12 -4.66 -8.25
CA THR A 106 7.46 -5.24 -8.41
C THR A 106 7.31 -6.71 -8.76
N ILE A 107 7.94 -7.13 -9.86
CA ILE A 107 8.12 -8.54 -10.18
C ILE A 107 9.58 -8.88 -9.89
N ALA A 108 9.84 -9.94 -9.14
CA ALA A 108 11.16 -10.52 -8.98
C ALA A 108 11.15 -11.97 -9.45
N PHE A 109 12.27 -12.37 -10.04
CA PHE A 109 12.41 -13.65 -10.70
C PHE A 109 13.78 -14.25 -10.41
N ASN A 110 13.76 -15.45 -9.81
CA ASN A 110 14.92 -16.25 -9.47
C ASN A 110 14.95 -17.48 -10.37
N TRP A 111 15.98 -17.58 -11.20
CA TRP A 111 16.22 -18.74 -12.06
C TRP A 111 17.71 -19.10 -12.01
N GLY A 112 18.02 -20.21 -11.33
CA GLY A 112 19.37 -20.68 -11.10
C GLY A 112 20.13 -19.77 -10.16
N ASP A 113 21.34 -19.37 -10.55
CA ASP A 113 22.19 -18.42 -9.83
C ASP A 113 21.84 -16.94 -10.11
N LYS A 114 20.80 -16.70 -10.92
CA LYS A 114 20.45 -15.37 -11.42
C LYS A 114 19.16 -14.86 -10.79
N HIS A 115 19.20 -13.61 -10.35
CA HIS A 115 18.06 -12.85 -9.84
C HIS A 115 17.86 -11.58 -10.68
N LYS A 116 16.61 -11.29 -11.05
CA LYS A 116 16.20 -10.02 -11.66
C LYS A 116 14.95 -9.52 -10.97
N SER A 117 14.91 -8.23 -10.66
CA SER A 117 13.73 -7.57 -10.13
C SER A 117 13.44 -6.31 -10.93
N ILE A 118 12.18 -6.08 -11.26
CA ILE A 118 11.73 -4.88 -11.97
C ILE A 118 10.59 -4.27 -11.20
N ARG A 119 10.83 -3.06 -10.74
CA ARG A 119 9.81 -2.15 -10.22
C ARG A 119 9.22 -1.34 -11.37
N TYR A 120 7.90 -1.26 -11.42
CA TYR A 120 7.20 -0.58 -12.49
C TYR A 120 5.86 -0.01 -12.04
N TRP A 121 5.38 0.99 -12.78
CA TRP A 121 4.08 1.62 -12.57
C TRP A 121 3.08 1.09 -13.59
N HIS A 122 1.79 1.20 -13.26
CA HIS A 122 0.70 0.88 -14.19
C HIS A 122 0.85 1.65 -15.51
N GLY A 123 0.54 1.00 -16.64
CA GLY A 123 0.71 1.47 -18.01
C GLY A 123 1.71 0.65 -18.85
N ILE A 124 2.61 -0.11 -18.21
CA ILE A 124 3.61 -0.92 -18.93
C ILE A 124 3.02 -2.28 -19.30
N LYS A 125 2.30 -2.33 -20.42
CA LYS A 125 1.50 -3.47 -20.90
C LYS A 125 2.18 -4.84 -20.77
N LYS A 126 3.48 -4.93 -21.05
CA LYS A 126 4.23 -6.19 -21.01
C LYS A 126 4.41 -6.71 -19.57
N LEU A 127 4.79 -5.83 -18.64
CA LEU A 127 4.93 -6.18 -17.22
C LEU A 127 3.56 -6.43 -16.58
N GLU A 128 2.52 -5.71 -17.01
CA GLU A 128 1.15 -5.97 -16.59
C GLU A 128 0.63 -7.31 -17.04
N SER A 129 0.94 -7.72 -18.28
CA SER A 129 0.59 -9.04 -18.77
C SER A 129 1.25 -10.15 -17.95
N ILE A 130 2.53 -9.99 -17.59
CA ILE A 130 3.23 -10.94 -16.71
C ILE A 130 2.57 -10.96 -15.32
N ALA A 131 2.37 -9.80 -14.69
CA ALA A 131 1.77 -9.74 -13.36
C ALA A 131 0.35 -10.31 -13.33
N LYS A 132 -0.45 -10.09 -14.39
CA LYS A 132 -1.78 -10.67 -14.52
C LYS A 132 -1.73 -12.21 -14.55
N GLN A 133 -0.78 -12.79 -15.29
CA GLN A 133 -0.60 -14.24 -15.33
C GLN A 133 -0.14 -14.80 -13.98
N ILE A 134 0.74 -14.08 -13.27
CA ILE A 134 1.12 -14.44 -11.88
C ILE A 134 -0.12 -14.42 -10.98
N ASP A 135 -0.95 -13.37 -11.06
CA ASP A 135 -2.18 -13.23 -10.29
C ASP A 135 -3.19 -14.36 -10.57
N GLU A 136 -3.35 -14.73 -11.84
CA GLU A 136 -4.22 -15.82 -12.29
C GLU A 136 -3.74 -17.18 -11.75
N VAL A 137 -2.46 -17.52 -11.94
CA VAL A 137 -1.86 -18.78 -11.44
C VAL A 137 -1.90 -18.85 -9.92
N ALA A 138 -1.55 -17.76 -9.24
CA ALA A 138 -1.57 -17.72 -7.78
C ALA A 138 -2.99 -17.71 -7.19
N GLY A 139 -4.03 -17.53 -8.01
CA GLY A 139 -5.42 -17.50 -7.57
C GLY A 139 -5.75 -16.27 -6.70
N THR A 140 -5.10 -15.13 -6.94
CA THR A 140 -5.25 -13.93 -6.10
C THR A 140 -6.68 -13.38 -6.08
N LYS A 141 -7.47 -13.67 -7.13
CA LYS A 141 -8.90 -13.34 -7.19
C LYS A 141 -9.67 -13.85 -5.96
N ARG A 142 -9.41 -15.09 -5.52
CA ARG A 142 -10.09 -15.68 -4.35
C ARG A 142 -9.73 -14.94 -3.06
N ALA A 143 -8.49 -14.49 -2.94
CA ALA A 143 -8.06 -13.66 -1.81
C ALA A 143 -8.78 -12.30 -1.82
N HIS A 144 -8.95 -11.68 -2.99
CA HIS A 144 -9.68 -10.42 -3.12
C HIS A 144 -11.19 -10.57 -2.84
N GLU A 145 -11.83 -11.65 -3.31
CA GLU A 145 -13.25 -11.94 -3.01
C GLU A 145 -13.47 -12.16 -1.51
N PHE A 146 -12.57 -12.91 -0.85
CA PHE A 146 -12.61 -13.08 0.60
C PHE A 146 -12.46 -11.73 1.33
N LEU A 147 -11.55 -10.87 0.86
CA LEU A 147 -11.37 -9.55 1.44
C LEU A 147 -12.60 -8.67 1.30
N ALA A 148 -13.24 -8.65 0.13
CA ALA A 148 -14.47 -7.92 -0.07
C ALA A 148 -15.55 -8.36 0.94
N ALA A 149 -15.73 -9.67 1.10
CA ALA A 149 -16.69 -10.21 2.06
C ALA A 149 -16.36 -9.85 3.52
N GLU A 150 -15.08 -9.88 3.90
CA GLU A 150 -14.65 -9.54 5.26
C GLU A 150 -14.79 -8.04 5.53
N VAL A 151 -14.45 -7.20 4.55
CA VAL A 151 -14.68 -5.75 4.60
C VAL A 151 -16.15 -5.45 4.80
N ASP A 152 -17.05 -6.16 4.12
CA ASP A 152 -18.48 -5.92 4.26
C ASP A 152 -19.00 -6.36 5.64
N LYS A 153 -18.47 -7.44 6.23
CA LYS A 153 -18.75 -7.80 7.63
C LYS A 153 -18.28 -6.72 8.61
N VAL A 154 -17.07 -6.19 8.41
CA VAL A 154 -16.52 -5.11 9.24
C VAL A 154 -17.34 -3.84 9.10
N LYS A 155 -17.79 -3.49 7.88
CA LYS A 155 -18.70 -2.36 7.67
C LYS A 155 -20.03 -2.57 8.37
N GLN A 156 -20.62 -3.77 8.26
CA GLN A 156 -21.89 -4.06 8.91
C GLN A 156 -21.77 -3.99 10.43
N SER A 157 -20.73 -4.59 11.01
CA SER A 157 -20.49 -4.50 12.46
C SER A 157 -20.22 -3.07 12.94
N ARG A 158 -19.58 -2.24 12.12
CA ARG A 158 -19.41 -0.80 12.36
C ARG A 158 -20.73 -0.03 12.36
N MET A 159 -21.61 -0.32 11.40
CA MET A 159 -22.94 0.32 11.32
C MET A 159 -23.84 -0.07 12.49
N ASP A 160 -23.74 -1.32 12.96
CA ASP A 160 -24.55 -1.82 14.06
C ASP A 160 -24.02 -1.41 15.44
N ARG A 161 -22.73 -1.04 15.55
CA ARG A 161 -22.12 -0.60 16.80
C ARG A 161 -22.51 0.86 17.09
N LYS A 162 -23.42 1.06 18.04
CA LYS A 162 -23.57 2.34 18.71
C LYS A 162 -22.25 2.66 19.42
N VAL A 163 -21.52 3.63 18.91
CA VAL A 163 -20.33 4.14 19.57
C VAL A 163 -20.81 4.91 20.79
N ASP A 164 -20.42 4.46 21.98
CA ASP A 164 -20.64 5.25 23.19
C ASP A 164 -19.70 6.46 23.12
N PRO A 165 -20.23 7.70 23.00
CA PRO A 165 -19.40 8.91 22.97
C PRO A 165 -18.63 9.15 24.28
N HIS A 166 -18.83 8.29 25.29
CA HIS A 166 -18.13 8.33 26.58
C HIS A 166 -17.23 7.12 26.84
N ALA A 167 -17.01 6.24 25.86
CA ALA A 167 -16.09 5.11 26.03
C ALA A 167 -14.66 5.63 26.33
N GLU A 168 -14.05 5.13 27.40
CA GLU A 168 -12.65 5.46 27.69
C GLU A 168 -11.72 4.74 26.69
N TYR A 169 -11.19 5.49 25.73
CA TYR A 169 -10.17 4.98 24.81
C TYR A 169 -8.79 5.00 25.48
N SER A 170 -8.33 3.83 25.93
CA SER A 170 -7.01 3.70 26.55
C SER A 170 -5.87 3.92 25.55
N ASN A 171 -6.07 3.51 24.29
CA ASN A 171 -5.12 3.68 23.19
C ASN A 171 -5.82 4.29 21.97
N GLY A 172 -5.82 5.62 21.89
CA GLY A 172 -6.39 6.35 20.76
C GLY A 172 -5.36 7.26 20.10
N ALA A 173 -5.45 7.42 18.78
CA ALA A 173 -4.66 8.41 18.07
C ALA A 173 -5.44 9.02 16.90
N ILE A 174 -5.28 10.32 16.68
CA ILE A 174 -5.74 11.02 15.49
C ILE A 174 -4.54 11.37 14.65
N PHE A 175 -4.61 11.07 13.35
CA PHE A 175 -3.64 11.48 12.36
C PHE A 175 -4.28 12.46 11.40
N LEU A 176 -3.55 13.51 11.06
CA LEU A 176 -3.90 14.47 10.03
C LEU A 176 -2.79 14.43 8.97
N ASP A 177 -3.15 14.27 7.71
CA ASP A 177 -2.22 14.39 6.58
C ASP A 177 -2.70 15.54 5.68
N ARG A 178 -1.95 16.64 5.70
CA ARG A 178 -2.13 17.79 4.80
C ARG A 178 -1.29 17.53 3.55
N LEU A 179 -1.98 17.11 2.50
CA LEU A 179 -1.35 16.84 1.21
C LEU A 179 -1.11 18.15 0.45
N GLU A 180 -0.16 18.07 -0.47
CA GLU A 180 0.27 19.19 -1.30
C GLU A 180 -0.90 19.73 -2.15
N CYS A 181 -1.18 21.03 -2.02
CA CYS A 181 -2.00 21.77 -3.00
C CYS A 181 -1.13 22.79 -3.74
N GLY A 182 -0.53 22.38 -4.86
CA GLY A 182 0.24 23.28 -5.72
C GLY A 182 1.33 24.10 -4.99
N ALA A 183 1.69 25.26 -5.55
CA ALA A 183 2.72 26.12 -4.98
C ALA A 183 2.16 26.97 -3.82
N GLY A 184 2.72 26.80 -2.62
CA GLY A 184 2.49 27.68 -1.46
C GLY A 184 1.68 27.08 -0.31
N CYS A 185 0.99 25.95 -0.51
CA CYS A 185 0.28 25.29 0.58
C CYS A 185 1.22 24.56 1.55
N PRO A 186 1.06 24.71 2.87
CA PRO A 186 1.81 23.91 3.83
C PRO A 186 1.45 22.43 3.69
N SER A 187 2.47 21.57 3.62
CA SER A 187 2.31 20.12 3.66
C SER A 187 2.99 19.58 4.90
N TYR A 188 2.25 18.80 5.69
CA TYR A 188 2.72 18.22 6.93
C TYR A 188 1.82 17.06 7.36
N THR A 189 2.32 16.24 8.28
CA THR A 189 1.50 15.28 9.03
C THR A 189 1.46 15.63 10.51
N ILE A 190 0.36 15.27 11.17
CA ILE A 190 0.21 15.34 12.63
C ILE A 190 -0.25 13.98 13.12
N SER A 191 0.27 13.57 14.27
CA SER A 191 -0.29 12.50 15.10
C SER A 191 -0.54 13.05 16.49
N VAL A 192 -1.75 12.90 17.01
CA VAL A 192 -2.14 13.25 18.38
C VAL A 192 -2.53 11.97 19.10
N GLN A 193 -1.85 11.62 20.17
CA GLN A 193 -2.16 10.44 20.99
C GLN A 193 -3.04 10.80 22.20
N THR A 194 -3.77 9.83 22.75
CA THR A 194 -4.62 10.00 23.95
C THR A 194 -3.87 10.51 25.18
N ASN A 195 -2.56 10.25 25.27
CA ASN A 195 -1.70 10.78 26.33
C ASN A 195 -1.30 12.26 26.13
N GLY A 196 -1.78 12.92 25.08
CA GLY A 196 -1.47 14.31 24.77
C GLY A 196 -0.20 14.51 23.95
N MET A 197 0.55 13.46 23.62
CA MET A 197 1.73 13.60 22.75
C MET A 197 1.30 13.97 21.34
N VAL A 198 1.97 14.97 20.78
CA VAL A 198 1.82 15.40 19.39
C VAL A 198 3.12 15.16 18.63
N VAL A 199 3.04 14.49 17.49
CA VAL A 199 4.13 14.41 16.51
C VAL A 199 3.73 15.20 15.29
N PHE A 200 4.51 16.20 14.92
CA PHE A 200 4.35 16.98 13.69
C PHE A 200 5.51 16.64 12.74
N GLU A 201 5.23 16.38 11.48
CA GLU A 201 6.26 16.16 10.46
C GLU A 201 6.03 17.11 9.28
N GLY A 202 6.78 18.21 9.28
CA GLY A 202 6.70 19.22 8.23
C GLY A 202 7.40 18.76 6.95
N LYS A 203 6.74 18.93 5.80
CA LYS A 203 7.28 18.57 4.49
C LYS A 203 7.65 19.80 3.67
N MET A 204 6.66 20.62 3.28
CA MET A 204 6.84 21.78 2.40
C MET A 204 6.04 22.99 2.88
N ASN A 205 6.50 24.20 2.51
CA ASN A 205 5.85 25.49 2.84
C ASN A 205 5.46 25.63 4.32
N VAL A 206 6.31 25.13 5.22
CA VAL A 206 6.19 25.25 6.67
C VAL A 206 7.50 25.77 7.25
N ALA A 207 7.43 26.55 8.32
CA ALA A 207 8.61 27.09 9.02
C ALA A 207 9.47 25.98 9.65
N SER A 208 8.84 24.90 10.11
CA SER A 208 9.52 23.74 10.72
C SER A 208 9.43 22.50 9.85
N THR A 209 10.44 22.24 9.02
CA THR A 209 10.56 20.98 8.28
C THR A 209 11.06 19.83 9.15
N GLY A 210 10.66 18.61 8.80
CA GLY A 210 11.01 17.37 9.50
C GLY A 210 10.20 17.16 10.77
N ARG A 211 10.63 16.17 11.57
CA ARG A 211 9.92 15.73 12.76
C ARG A 211 10.08 16.73 13.93
N ARG A 212 8.97 17.04 14.58
CA ARG A 212 8.84 17.82 15.82
C ARG A 212 7.92 17.07 16.78
N ILE A 213 8.21 17.18 18.07
CA ILE A 213 7.39 16.59 19.13
C ILE A 213 6.90 17.72 20.01
N GLY A 214 5.61 17.69 20.33
CA GLY A 214 4.96 18.62 21.24
C GLY A 214 3.97 17.88 22.13
N TRP A 215 3.28 18.65 22.97
CA TRP A 215 2.29 18.13 23.91
C TRP A 215 1.09 19.06 23.99
N ILE A 216 -0.08 18.46 24.16
CA ILE A 216 -1.33 19.11 24.56
C ILE A 216 -1.83 18.43 25.85
N SER A 217 -2.84 18.99 26.52
CA SER A 217 -3.43 18.29 27.66
C SER A 217 -4.12 17.01 27.21
N MET A 218 -4.13 15.99 28.08
CA MET A 218 -4.88 14.75 27.82
C MET A 218 -6.36 15.03 27.59
N GLU A 219 -6.93 16.02 28.27
CA GLU A 219 -8.31 16.47 28.05
C GLU A 219 -8.53 17.00 26.64
N SER A 220 -7.62 17.83 26.12
CA SER A 220 -7.69 18.30 24.74
C SER A 220 -7.55 17.16 23.72
N ALA A 221 -6.66 16.19 23.99
CA ALA A 221 -6.51 15.01 23.13
C ALA A 221 -7.77 14.14 23.12
N LYS A 222 -8.38 13.89 24.28
CA LYS A 222 -9.64 13.17 24.42
C LYS A 222 -10.78 13.92 23.73
N SER A 223 -10.90 15.22 23.96
CA SER A 223 -11.93 16.06 23.31
C SER A 223 -11.84 16.03 21.79
N LEU A 224 -10.64 15.99 21.20
CA LEU A 224 -10.46 15.80 19.76
C LEU A 224 -11.03 14.46 19.28
N ILE A 225 -10.80 13.37 20.02
CA ILE A 225 -11.34 12.04 19.71
C ILE A 225 -12.86 12.06 19.82
N ASP A 226 -13.39 12.61 20.91
CA ASP A 226 -14.84 12.67 21.15
C ASP A 226 -15.55 13.47 20.06
N VAL A 227 -15.02 14.64 19.68
CA VAL A 227 -15.55 15.44 18.56
C VAL A 227 -15.47 14.68 17.24
N THR A 228 -14.38 13.94 17.00
CA THR A 228 -14.24 13.11 15.79
C THR A 228 -15.31 12.03 15.75
N VAL A 229 -15.51 11.30 16.84
CA VAL A 229 -16.54 10.25 16.95
C VAL A 229 -17.95 10.85 16.81
N ALA A 230 -18.25 11.90 17.57
CA ALA A 230 -19.56 12.55 17.58
C ALA A 230 -19.93 13.23 16.25
N SER A 231 -18.93 13.60 15.43
CA SER A 231 -19.16 14.21 14.13
C SER A 231 -19.83 13.28 13.10
N GLY A 232 -20.00 11.99 13.42
CA GLY A 232 -20.42 11.00 12.45
C GLY A 232 -19.33 10.68 11.43
N PHE A 233 -18.06 10.99 11.74
CA PHE A 233 -16.90 10.57 10.94
C PHE A 233 -16.92 9.06 10.65
N MET A 234 -17.49 8.29 11.58
CA MET A 234 -17.64 6.83 11.46
C MET A 234 -18.78 6.40 10.53
N SER A 235 -19.77 7.26 10.29
CA SER A 235 -20.95 6.98 9.47
C SER A 235 -20.89 7.59 8.08
N THR A 236 -19.92 8.45 7.78
CA THR A 236 -19.70 8.88 6.41
C THR A 236 -19.26 7.68 5.59
N GLU A 237 -20.10 7.28 4.63
CA GLU A 237 -19.70 6.29 3.64
C GLU A 237 -18.34 6.69 3.10
N ASP A 238 -17.45 5.72 3.10
CA ASP A 238 -16.09 5.78 2.60
C ASP A 238 -16.15 5.95 1.07
N THR A 239 -16.68 7.09 0.62
CA THR A 239 -16.89 7.48 -0.77
C THR A 239 -15.59 8.05 -1.29
N LEU A 240 -14.63 7.13 -1.35
CA LEU A 240 -13.36 7.19 -2.06
C LEU A 240 -13.57 7.14 -3.58
N GLN A 241 -14.52 7.90 -4.10
CA GLN A 241 -14.36 8.44 -5.44
C GLN A 241 -13.65 9.78 -5.26
N ILE A 242 -12.33 9.74 -5.22
CA ILE A 242 -11.56 10.85 -5.76
C ILE A 242 -11.96 10.83 -7.22
N ALA A 243 -12.99 11.59 -7.60
CA ALA A 243 -13.10 11.97 -8.99
C ALA A 243 -11.74 12.58 -9.33
N ASP A 244 -11.13 12.14 -10.43
CA ASP A 244 -10.01 12.80 -11.11
C ASP A 244 -10.41 14.22 -11.49
N SER A 245 -10.77 15.05 -10.52
CA SER A 245 -10.95 16.46 -10.73
C SER A 245 -9.55 17.00 -10.72
N ASP A 246 -9.06 17.34 -11.89
CA ASP A 246 -7.92 18.23 -12.17
C ASP A 246 -8.05 19.62 -11.51
N SER A 247 -8.83 19.75 -10.43
CA SER A 247 -8.88 20.92 -9.57
C SER A 247 -7.62 20.95 -8.70
N ALA A 248 -6.49 21.30 -9.34
CA ALA A 248 -5.16 21.49 -8.76
C ALA A 248 -5.08 22.54 -7.63
N SER A 249 -6.21 23.01 -7.10
CA SER A 249 -6.32 24.13 -6.17
C SER A 249 -6.90 23.76 -4.80
N THR A 250 -7.31 22.51 -4.55
CA THR A 250 -7.93 22.16 -3.26
C THR A 250 -6.99 21.36 -2.37
N SER A 251 -6.73 21.87 -1.16
CA SER A 251 -5.99 21.16 -0.13
C SER A 251 -6.69 19.84 0.18
N LYS A 252 -5.99 18.72 0.00
CA LYS A 252 -6.53 17.41 0.38
C LYS A 252 -6.09 17.13 1.81
N THR A 253 -7.05 17.08 2.73
CA THR A 253 -6.83 16.62 4.09
C THR A 253 -7.29 15.17 4.22
N ARG A 254 -6.45 14.32 4.80
CA ARG A 254 -6.86 13.01 5.31
C ARG A 254 -6.83 13.02 6.83
N ILE A 255 -7.91 12.59 7.46
CA ILE A 255 -7.95 12.32 8.90
C ILE A 255 -7.98 10.80 9.08
N THR A 256 -7.18 10.28 10.01
CA THR A 256 -7.23 8.89 10.45
C THR A 256 -7.43 8.82 11.95
N LEU A 257 -8.49 8.17 12.40
CA LEU A 257 -8.74 7.87 13.80
C LEU A 257 -8.37 6.41 14.06
N VAL A 258 -7.53 6.18 15.08
CA VAL A 258 -7.18 4.85 15.57
C VAL A 258 -7.73 4.72 16.98
N LEU A 259 -8.56 3.73 17.23
CA LEU A 259 -9.13 3.40 18.55
C LEU A 259 -8.86 1.92 18.84
N ASP A 260 -7.98 1.66 19.79
CA ASP A 260 -7.49 0.34 20.18
C ASP A 260 -6.89 -0.47 19.00
N GLN A 261 -7.72 -1.19 18.24
CA GLN A 261 -7.32 -1.96 17.04
C GLN A 261 -8.06 -1.53 15.77
N GLU A 262 -8.93 -0.53 15.86
CA GLU A 262 -9.70 -0.05 14.73
C GLU A 262 -9.05 1.17 14.11
N VAL A 263 -8.87 1.14 12.79
CA VAL A 263 -8.37 2.26 11.99
C VAL A 263 -9.50 2.75 11.08
N LEU A 264 -9.78 4.04 11.13
CA LEU A 264 -10.82 4.73 10.39
C LEU A 264 -10.17 5.91 9.68
N SER A 265 -10.34 6.03 8.37
CA SER A 265 -9.77 7.15 7.61
C SER A 265 -10.82 7.78 6.72
N SER A 266 -10.82 9.10 6.61
CA SER A 266 -11.68 9.83 5.68
C SER A 266 -10.93 11.01 5.06
N TYR A 267 -11.34 11.38 3.85
CA TYR A 267 -10.82 12.55 3.15
C TYR A 267 -11.82 13.69 3.21
N ILE A 268 -11.29 14.88 3.46
CA ILE A 268 -12.06 16.11 3.45
C ILE A 268 -12.02 16.67 2.03
N LYS A 269 -13.19 16.80 1.42
CA LYS A 269 -13.41 17.45 0.13
C LYS A 269 -14.05 18.82 0.37
N PRO A 270 -13.98 19.77 -0.59
CA PRO A 270 -14.62 21.09 -0.47
C PRO A 270 -16.12 21.05 -0.13
N ASN A 271 -16.80 19.94 -0.43
CA ASN A 271 -18.22 19.70 -0.14
C ASN A 271 -18.46 18.68 0.97
N SER A 272 -17.44 18.34 1.77
CA SER A 272 -17.63 17.47 2.94
C SER A 272 -18.62 18.13 3.91
N PRO A 273 -19.43 17.33 4.64
CA PRO A 273 -20.30 17.86 5.68
C PRO A 273 -19.55 18.84 6.57
N HIS A 274 -20.18 19.98 6.90
CA HIS A 274 -19.55 21.08 7.65
C HIS A 274 -18.81 20.59 8.91
N VAL A 275 -19.34 19.56 9.56
CA VAL A 275 -18.77 18.95 10.76
C VAL A 275 -17.35 18.37 10.55
N ILE A 276 -17.04 17.85 9.36
CA ILE A 276 -15.71 17.32 9.02
C ILE A 276 -14.73 18.46 8.73
N ALA A 277 -15.19 19.51 8.04
CA ALA A 277 -14.37 20.70 7.79
C ALA A 277 -14.01 21.42 9.11
N THR A 278 -14.93 21.43 10.08
CA THR A 278 -14.65 21.96 11.42
C THR A 278 -13.66 21.10 12.21
N LEU A 279 -13.65 19.78 12.00
CA LEU A 279 -12.71 18.88 12.69
C LEU A 279 -11.26 19.16 12.30
N ASP A 280 -11.00 19.34 11.00
CA ASP A 280 -9.69 19.74 10.45
C ASP A 280 -9.15 21.00 11.12
N SER A 281 -9.96 22.05 11.14
CA SER A 281 -9.61 23.32 11.79
C SER A 281 -9.44 23.16 13.31
N SER A 282 -10.25 22.30 13.94
CA SER A 282 -10.16 22.04 15.38
C SER A 282 -8.84 21.36 15.76
N ILE A 283 -8.34 20.43 14.94
CA ILE A 283 -7.03 19.81 15.14
C ILE A 283 -5.94 20.88 15.09
N ASP A 284 -5.92 21.73 14.07
CA ASP A 284 -4.92 22.80 13.95
C ASP A 284 -4.94 23.78 15.13
N ILE A 285 -6.14 24.19 15.56
CA ILE A 285 -6.33 25.10 16.70
C ILE A 285 -5.84 24.47 18.01
N ILE A 286 -6.27 23.24 18.30
CA ILE A 286 -5.94 22.56 19.56
C ILE A 286 -4.45 22.22 19.63
N VAL A 287 -3.88 21.73 18.53
CA VAL A 287 -2.46 21.40 18.44
C VAL A 287 -1.57 22.65 18.34
N ARG A 288 -2.17 23.80 17.98
CA ARG A 288 -1.50 25.08 17.73
C ARG A 288 -0.43 24.94 16.64
N THR A 289 -0.83 24.42 15.49
CA THR A 289 0.08 24.10 14.38
C THR A 289 0.72 25.33 13.76
N ALA A 290 0.11 26.52 13.94
CA ALA A 290 0.66 27.81 13.52
C ALA A 290 2.13 28.01 13.93
N LYS A 291 2.54 27.57 15.13
CA LYS A 291 3.95 27.67 15.58
C LYS A 291 4.94 26.89 14.71
N TRP A 292 4.48 25.83 14.05
CA TRP A 292 5.31 25.01 13.15
C TRP A 292 5.15 25.41 11.69
N ILE A 293 3.97 25.90 11.31
CA ILE A 293 3.67 26.36 9.95
C ILE A 293 4.28 27.74 9.70
N ASN A 294 4.09 28.68 10.63
CA ASN A 294 4.51 30.09 10.50
C ASN A 294 5.79 30.42 11.27
N GLY A 295 6.12 29.64 12.32
CA GLY A 295 7.27 29.91 13.19
C GLY A 295 6.97 30.82 14.39
N ASP A 296 5.69 30.94 14.77
CA ASP A 296 5.20 31.73 15.92
C ASP A 296 5.55 31.12 17.30
#